data_AF-A0A162NB11-F1
#
_entry.id   AF-A0A162NB11-F1
#
_cell.length_a   1.000
_cell.length_b   1.000
_cell.length_c   1.000
_cell.angle_alpha   90.00
_cell.angle_beta   90.00
_cell.angle_gamma   90.00
#
_symmetry.space_group_name_H-M   'P 1'
#
loop_
_entity.id
_entity.type
_entity.pdbx_description
1 polymer ?
#
loop_
_entity_poly.entity_id
_entity_poly.type
_entity_poly.pdbx_seq_one_letter_code
_entity_poly.pdbx_strand_id
1 'polypeptide(L)'
;MNKIKQKKIVRNWEYEKLVGIVQLINAFEKGIRSKHDLAEYLNVTEKFLEQAIQHYKEKYGVHYKIDNYIIYFEPTLFIAKMF
;
A
#
# COMPACT_ATOMS: atom_id res chain seq x y z
N MET A 1 11.70 -11.79 24.80
CA MET A 1 11.39 -10.97 23.60
C MET A 1 11.73 -11.78 22.35
N ASN A 2 10.73 -12.24 21.60
CA ASN A 2 10.92 -13.17 20.48
C ASN A 2 11.37 -12.42 19.22
N LYS A 3 12.52 -12.82 18.63
CA LYS A 3 13.09 -12.29 17.38
C LYS A 3 12.08 -12.19 16.22
N ILE A 4 11.06 -13.04 16.22
CA ILE A 4 9.96 -13.06 15.23
C ILE A 4 9.12 -11.77 15.27
N LYS A 5 8.83 -11.25 16.48
CA LYS A 5 8.05 -10.01 16.64
C LYS A 5 8.84 -8.81 16.11
N GLN A 6 10.15 -8.76 16.36
CA GLN A 6 11.03 -7.69 15.85
C GLN A 6 11.10 -7.70 14.31
N LYS A 7 11.26 -8.87 13.68
CA LYS A 7 11.24 -8.98 12.21
C LYS A 7 9.91 -8.57 11.57
N LYS A 8 8.78 -8.73 12.27
CA LYS A 8 7.47 -8.26 11.76
C LYS A 8 7.35 -6.74 11.87
N ILE A 9 7.80 -6.16 12.99
CA ILE A 9 7.79 -4.70 13.19
C ILE A 9 8.69 -3.99 12.16
N VAL A 10 9.91 -4.49 11.94
CA VAL A 10 10.83 -3.92 10.94
C VAL A 10 10.23 -3.97 9.54
N ARG A 11 9.64 -5.10 9.13
CA ARG A 11 8.99 -5.23 7.82
C ARG A 11 7.79 -4.31 7.66
N ASN A 12 6.94 -4.18 8.67
CA ASN A 12 5.80 -3.26 8.63
C ASN A 12 6.27 -1.80 8.47
N TRP A 13 7.32 -1.41 9.19
CA TRP A 13 7.91 -0.08 9.05
C TRP A 13 8.53 0.14 7.66
N GLU A 14 9.19 -0.88 7.09
CA GLU A 14 9.70 -0.83 5.72
C GLU A 14 8.58 -0.70 4.68
N TYR A 15 7.45 -1.41 4.87
CA TYR A 15 6.27 -1.27 4.02
C TYR A 15 5.70 0.14 4.07
N GLU A 16 5.49 0.69 5.28
CA GLU A 16 4.96 2.05 5.44
C GLU A 16 5.89 3.13 4.91
N LYS A 17 7.21 2.88 4.91
CA LYS A 17 8.23 3.80 4.42
C LYS A 17 8.39 3.78 2.90
N LEU A 18 8.35 2.60 2.27
CA LEU A 18 8.60 2.43 0.83
C LEU A 18 7.30 2.43 0.00
N VAL A 19 6.18 2.02 0.60
CA VAL A 19 4.87 1.94 -0.03
C VAL A 19 3.89 2.70 0.86
N GLY A 20 4.09 4.00 1.00
CA GLY A 20 3.22 4.85 1.81
C GLY A 20 1.84 5.04 1.16
N ILE A 21 0.79 5.15 1.98
CA ILE A 21 -0.57 5.47 1.51
C ILE A 21 -0.60 6.72 0.62
N VAL A 22 0.14 7.76 0.98
CA VAL A 22 0.26 8.99 0.18
C VAL A 22 0.94 8.72 -1.16
N GLN A 23 1.94 7.84 -1.23
CA GLN A 23 2.60 7.49 -2.49
C GLN A 23 1.67 6.70 -3.42
N LEU A 24 0.82 5.83 -2.86
CA LEU A 24 -0.23 5.15 -3.62
C LEU A 24 -1.21 6.15 -4.24
N ILE A 25 -1.65 7.15 -3.47
CA ILE A 25 -2.52 8.23 -3.97
C ILE A 25 -1.81 9.05 -5.05
N ASN A 26 -0.54 9.40 -4.85
CA ASN A 26 0.25 10.15 -5.83
C ASN A 26 0.44 9.37 -7.14
N ALA A 27 0.64 8.05 -7.07
CA ALA A 27 0.71 7.20 -8.25
C ALA A 27 -0.63 7.18 -9.01
N PHE A 28 -1.74 7.08 -8.28
CA PHE A 28 -3.08 7.17 -8.86
C PHE A 28 -3.33 8.52 -9.56
N GLU A 29 -2.98 9.64 -8.93
CA GLU A 29 -3.10 10.98 -9.53
C GLU A 29 -2.21 11.15 -10.77
N LYS A 30 -1.10 10.40 -10.88
CA LYS A 30 -0.25 10.32 -12.08
C LYS A 30 -0.81 9.40 -13.18
N GLY A 31 -1.95 8.75 -12.96
CA GLY A 31 -2.56 7.82 -13.90
C GLY A 31 -1.94 6.43 -13.89
N ILE A 32 -1.10 6.11 -12.92
CA ILE A 32 -0.52 4.78 -12.74
C ILE A 32 -1.61 3.86 -12.18
N ARG A 33 -1.96 2.82 -12.95
CA ARG A 33 -3.07 1.90 -12.60
C ARG A 33 -2.66 0.43 -12.56
N SER A 34 -1.53 0.06 -13.17
CA SER A 34 -1.00 -1.30 -13.15
C SER A 34 -0.20 -1.55 -11.87
N LYS A 35 -0.25 -2.80 -11.36
CA LYS A 35 0.63 -3.23 -10.27
C LYS A 35 2.11 -3.16 -10.67
N HIS A 36 2.42 -3.43 -11.93
CA HIS A 36 3.79 -3.39 -12.45
C HIS A 36 4.35 -1.96 -12.40
N ASP A 37 3.66 -1.03 -13.08
CA ASP A 37 4.03 0.39 -13.12
C ASP A 37 4.08 1.00 -11.71
N LEU A 38 3.19 0.57 -10.81
CA LEU A 38 3.20 1.01 -9.43
C LEU A 38 4.44 0.50 -8.66
N ALA A 39 4.83 -0.75 -8.87
CA ALA A 39 6.03 -1.32 -8.29
C ALA A 39 7.29 -0.59 -8.83
N GLU A 40 7.35 -0.33 -10.13
CA GLU A 40 8.42 0.47 -10.75
C GLU A 40 8.47 1.90 -10.21
N TYR A 41 7.33 2.57 -10.11
CA TYR A 41 7.23 3.95 -9.59
C TYR A 41 7.68 4.06 -8.13
N LEU A 42 7.36 3.07 -7.31
CA LEU A 42 7.76 3.00 -5.91
C LEU A 42 9.18 2.42 -5.74
N ASN A 43 9.82 1.97 -6.83
CA ASN A 43 11.11 1.29 -6.84
C ASN A 43 11.16 0.09 -5.89
N VAL A 44 10.11 -0.74 -5.93
CA VAL A 44 9.95 -1.97 -5.16
C VAL A 44 9.65 -3.14 -6.08
N THR A 45 9.80 -4.36 -5.58
CA THR A 45 9.33 -5.54 -6.33
C THR A 45 7.81 -5.69 -6.22
N GLU A 46 7.16 -6.26 -7.22
CA GLU A 46 5.71 -6.56 -7.17
C GLU A 46 5.33 -7.38 -5.94
N LYS A 47 6.17 -8.36 -5.56
CA LYS A 47 5.98 -9.17 -4.36
C LYS A 47 5.98 -8.32 -3.08
N PHE A 48 6.86 -7.32 -3.01
CA PHE A 48 6.92 -6.41 -1.86
C PHE A 48 5.68 -5.50 -1.83
N LEU A 49 5.25 -5.00 -2.98
CA LEU A 49 4.01 -4.23 -3.12
C LEU A 49 2.79 -5.03 -2.67
N GLU A 50 2.65 -6.30 -3.09
CA GLU A 50 1.56 -7.17 -2.66
C GLU A 50 1.57 -7.41 -1.15
N GLN A 51 2.76 -7.61 -0.55
CA GLN A 51 2.89 -7.73 0.90
C GLN A 51 2.51 -6.45 1.64
N ALA A 52 2.86 -5.28 1.09
CA ALA A 52 2.47 -3.99 1.67
C ALA A 52 0.96 -3.76 1.58
N ILE A 53 0.33 -4.08 0.45
CA ILE A 53 -1.14 -4.01 0.28
C ILE A 53 -1.82 -4.94 1.28
N GLN A 54 -1.34 -6.18 1.42
CA GLN A 54 -1.85 -7.13 2.41
C GLN A 54 -1.68 -6.62 3.85
N HIS A 55 -0.55 -5.97 4.16
CA HIS A 55 -0.33 -5.35 5.45
C HIS A 55 -1.36 -4.24 5.74
N TYR A 56 -1.65 -3.38 4.76
CA TYR A 56 -2.66 -2.33 4.92
C TYR A 56 -4.06 -2.89 5.04
N LYS A 57 -4.38 -3.96 4.32
CA LYS A 57 -5.63 -4.70 4.49
C LYS A 57 -5.77 -5.26 5.91
N GLU A 58 -4.73 -5.87 6.45
CA GLU A 58 -4.73 -6.36 7.84
C GLU A 58 -4.88 -5.22 8.86
N LYS A 59 -4.37 -4.03 8.54
CA LYS A 59 -4.38 -2.86 9.42
C LYS A 59 -5.70 -2.08 9.39
N TYR A 60 -6.28 -1.90 8.20
CA TYR A 60 -7.43 -1.00 7.97
C TYR A 60 -8.70 -1.72 7.51
N GLY A 61 -8.62 -3.00 7.14
CA GLY A 61 -9.74 -3.77 6.60
C GLY A 61 -9.84 -3.68 5.07
N VAL A 62 -11.05 -3.79 4.53
CA VAL A 62 -11.31 -3.85 3.08
C VAL A 62 -10.94 -2.55 2.37
N HIS A 63 -11.12 -1.42 3.03
CA HIS A 63 -10.85 -0.10 2.47
C HIS A 63 -10.36 0.87 3.55
N TYR A 64 -9.69 1.92 3.13
CA TYR A 64 -9.20 3.00 3.97
C TYR A 64 -9.55 4.34 3.34
N LYS A 65 -10.26 5.20 4.10
CA LYS A 65 -10.61 6.56 3.69
C LYS A 65 -9.61 7.53 4.30
N ILE A 66 -9.04 8.41 3.47
CA ILE A 66 -8.13 9.48 3.88
C ILE A 66 -8.44 10.73 3.06
N ASP A 67 -8.76 11.83 3.75
CA ASP A 67 -9.22 13.08 3.14
C ASP A 67 -10.37 12.84 2.13
N ASN A 68 -10.11 13.18 0.86
CA ASN A 68 -11.01 13.03 -0.27
C ASN A 68 -10.70 11.77 -1.09
N TYR A 69 -9.95 10.82 -0.54
CA TYR A 69 -9.61 9.57 -1.20
C TYR A 69 -10.13 8.37 -0.42
N ILE A 70 -10.49 7.33 -1.16
CA ILE A 70 -10.78 6.01 -0.63
C ILE A 70 -9.92 5.00 -1.37
N ILE A 71 -9.23 4.16 -0.60
CA ILE A 71 -8.35 3.10 -1.09
C ILE A 71 -9.01 1.77 -0.74
N TYR A 72 -9.33 0.98 -1.75
CA TYR A 72 -9.78 -0.40 -1.61
C TYR A 72 -8.59 -1.34 -1.78
N PHE A 73 -8.45 -2.27 -0.85
CA PHE A 73 -7.40 -3.30 -0.89
C PHE A 73 -7.93 -4.65 -1.41
N GLU A 74 -9.25 -4.80 -1.55
CA GLU A 74 -9.93 -6.01 -2.04
C GLU A 74 -11.14 -5.62 -2.93
N PRO A 75 -11.42 -6.35 -4.03
CA PRO A 75 -10.74 -7.54 -4.57
C PRO A 75 -9.37 -7.26 -5.20
N THR A 76 -9.12 -6.02 -5.59
CA THR A 76 -7.85 -5.53 -6.13
C THR A 76 -7.55 -4.16 -5.53
N LEU A 77 -6.29 -3.71 -5.64
CA LEU A 77 -5.94 -2.34 -5.25
C LEU A 77 -6.66 -1.35 -6.16
N PHE A 78 -7.53 -0.52 -5.59
CA PHE A 78 -8.27 0.51 -6.30
C PHE A 78 -8.31 1.78 -5.46
N ILE A 79 -8.10 2.93 -6.11
CA ILE A 79 -8.11 4.24 -5.44
C ILE A 79 -9.16 5.09 -6.16
N ALA A 80 -10.03 5.73 -5.38
CA ALA A 80 -11.01 6.66 -5.89
C ALA A 80 -10.96 7.98 -5.12
N LYS A 81 -11.28 9.05 -5.83
CA LYS A 81 -11.46 10.38 -5.26
C LYS A 81 -12.95 10.59 -4.99
N MET A 82 -13.28 10.96 -3.77
CA MET A 82 -14.63 11.31 -3.37
C MET A 82 -14.81 12.82 -3.53
N PHE A 83 -15.82 13.21 -4.32
CA PHE A 83 -16.19 14.59 -4.59
C PHE A 83 -17.18 15.11 -3.54
#